data_AF-A0A061JBF5-F1
#
_entry.id   AF-A0A061JBF5-F1
#
_cell.length_a   1.000
_cell.length_b   1.000
_cell.length_c   1.000
_cell.angle_alpha   90.00
_cell.angle_beta   90.00
_cell.angle_gamma   90.00
#
_symmetry.space_group_name_H-M   'P 1'
#
loop_
_entity.id
_entity.type
_entity.pdbx_description
1 polymer ?
#
loop_
_entity_poly.entity_id
_entity_poly.type
_entity_poly.pdbx_seq_one_letter_code
_entity_poly.pdbx_strand_id
1 'polypeptide(L)'
;MKSFFSRVVNAWKTQRLPCSKVDCSDFVRARPEAPVVARLRQVVRERQFGGGAVDAAPADVNSAEALRREASVRSTVFDLHYRCGGAGRCVENDCRCRFPCCFAMRPVTKGAEVLAERLAYEVDDAPTSQIRKLVRLAREEQLDAAIKSIQQLASAQIREAARGRTLLAALQPNQAQQQTQQLGVDDFNPADAKYGSDSAAEGVNPLLESEPLRREVTALYLWRAALLVNVRADEQAVNSLLNLAALVPQEHRECLYTAAAAWAALNDMEIVYYRSLLQQYASFPAAQAFARERPLLLKRVFEACGESPYFVACATHVVFSKEVTATVSRAQGAQMYGDLTEDPMRSLCIPLAMRYYRFHVSEAFWEQFMHLLCMPPLPAPTTVEERARDPAEQLGLTPNYMLDAIGRSMMLHHLVMLHEARERDIVSGTVADAVKQTKAERGEEAGVHPSRYEHVLSEQERSVAVARLRELLSLARSYQQPAKTLDDGDGSGGAAGAQGRIVAEAETLTPAASATDKAPLQ
;
A
#
# COMPACT_ATOMS: atom_id res chain seq x y z
N MET A 1 17.16 -23.12 -15.70
CA MET A 1 17.45 -22.53 -14.37
C MET A 1 16.26 -22.73 -13.45
N LYS A 2 16.27 -23.77 -12.59
CA LYS A 2 15.31 -23.87 -11.47
C LYS A 2 15.72 -22.81 -10.43
N SER A 3 14.89 -21.79 -10.21
CA SER A 3 15.28 -20.55 -9.51
C SER A 3 15.79 -20.82 -8.10
N PHE A 4 16.88 -20.13 -7.74
CA PHE A 4 17.46 -20.07 -6.40
C PHE A 4 16.39 -19.85 -5.31
N PHE A 5 15.43 -18.94 -5.56
CA PHE A 5 14.30 -18.65 -4.70
C PHE A 5 13.41 -19.87 -4.40
N SER A 6 13.21 -20.77 -5.37
CA SER A 6 12.42 -21.99 -5.16
C SER A 6 13.08 -22.93 -4.14
N ARG A 7 14.41 -22.97 -4.03
CA ARG A 7 15.09 -23.83 -3.04
C ARG A 7 15.05 -23.25 -1.63
N VAL A 8 15.17 -21.93 -1.49
CA VAL A 8 15.10 -21.23 -0.20
C VAL A 8 13.75 -21.43 0.47
N VAL A 9 12.68 -21.36 -0.32
CA VAL A 9 11.29 -21.54 0.12
C VAL A 9 10.94 -23.01 0.42
N ASN A 10 11.51 -23.95 -0.34
CA ASN A 10 11.16 -25.37 -0.22
C ASN A 10 11.75 -26.07 1.01
N ALA A 11 12.82 -25.55 1.62
CA ALA A 11 13.48 -26.17 2.78
C ALA A 11 12.66 -26.11 4.08
N TRP A 12 11.59 -25.31 4.14
CA TRP A 12 10.72 -25.14 5.30
C TRP A 12 9.47 -26.04 5.28
N LYS A 13 9.41 -26.99 4.34
CA LYS A 13 8.30 -27.92 4.19
C LYS A 13 8.49 -29.15 5.08
N THR A 14 7.79 -29.20 6.22
CA THR A 14 7.00 -30.38 6.63
C THR A 14 6.33 -30.14 7.98
N GLN A 15 5.01 -29.93 7.97
CA GLN A 15 4.05 -30.58 8.87
C GLN A 15 2.64 -30.24 8.36
N ARG A 16 1.71 -31.21 8.39
CA ARG A 16 0.28 -30.94 8.14
C ARG A 16 -0.20 -29.94 9.20
N LEU A 17 -0.87 -28.87 8.76
CA LEU A 17 -1.12 -27.68 9.59
C LEU A 17 -2.55 -27.12 9.42
N PRO A 18 -3.02 -26.32 10.40
CA PRO A 18 -4.42 -26.13 10.75
C PRO A 18 -5.20 -25.22 9.80
N CYS A 19 -6.50 -25.48 9.67
CA CYS A 19 -7.42 -24.70 8.85
C CYS A 19 -7.86 -23.42 9.59
N SER A 20 -8.06 -22.31 8.86
CA SER A 20 -8.84 -21.18 9.39
C SER A 20 -10.19 -21.68 9.87
N LYS A 21 -10.67 -21.17 11.01
CA LYS A 21 -11.98 -21.54 11.56
C LYS A 21 -13.15 -21.06 10.68
N VAL A 22 -12.92 -20.09 9.78
CA VAL A 22 -13.91 -19.48 8.87
C VAL A 22 -13.23 -19.13 7.54
N ASP A 23 -13.88 -19.40 6.40
CA ASP A 23 -13.39 -19.00 5.08
C ASP A 23 -14.49 -18.65 4.05
N CYS A 24 -14.08 -18.25 2.84
CA CYS A 24 -14.95 -18.00 1.70
C CYS A 24 -15.90 -19.15 1.38
N SER A 25 -15.44 -20.40 1.51
CA SER A 25 -16.20 -21.57 1.06
C SER A 25 -17.47 -21.77 1.88
N ASP A 26 -17.49 -21.28 3.14
CA ASP A 26 -18.69 -21.17 3.98
C ASP A 26 -19.81 -20.33 3.32
N PHE A 27 -19.47 -19.45 2.36
CA PHE A 27 -20.39 -18.50 1.75
C PHE A 27 -20.55 -18.68 0.23
N VAL A 28 -19.52 -19.17 -0.48
CA VAL A 28 -19.48 -19.33 -1.94
C VAL A 28 -20.50 -20.34 -2.45
N ARG A 29 -20.81 -21.41 -1.69
CA ARG A 29 -21.79 -22.42 -2.10
C ARG A 29 -23.25 -22.00 -1.90
N ALA A 30 -23.51 -20.89 -1.20
CA ALA A 30 -24.84 -20.66 -0.65
C ALA A 30 -25.70 -19.63 -1.38
N ARG A 31 -25.15 -18.62 -2.09
CA ARG A 31 -25.97 -17.51 -2.61
C ARG A 31 -25.39 -16.82 -3.86
N PRO A 32 -26.23 -16.40 -4.82
CA PRO A 32 -25.81 -15.51 -5.91
C PRO A 32 -25.50 -14.08 -5.43
N GLU A 33 -25.96 -13.71 -4.23
CA GLU A 33 -25.76 -12.39 -3.62
C GLU A 33 -24.80 -12.45 -2.42
N ALA A 34 -24.08 -11.35 -2.19
CA ALA A 34 -23.15 -11.20 -1.09
C ALA A 34 -23.85 -11.32 0.28
N PRO A 35 -23.30 -12.05 1.27
CA PRO A 35 -23.85 -12.04 2.61
C PRO A 35 -23.69 -10.65 3.24
N VAL A 36 -24.78 -10.15 3.80
CA VAL A 36 -24.78 -8.89 4.57
C VAL A 36 -23.85 -8.98 5.78
N VAL A 37 -23.26 -7.85 6.17
CA VAL A 37 -22.27 -7.76 7.26
C VAL A 37 -22.78 -8.37 8.58
N ALA A 38 -24.05 -8.16 8.92
CA ALA A 38 -24.67 -8.75 10.11
C ALA A 38 -24.59 -10.29 10.13
N ARG A 39 -24.81 -10.93 8.96
CA ARG A 39 -24.72 -12.39 8.82
C ARG A 39 -23.27 -12.87 8.91
N LEU A 40 -22.33 -12.16 8.30
CA LEU A 40 -20.90 -12.47 8.42
C LEU A 40 -20.44 -12.41 9.88
N ARG A 41 -20.84 -11.36 10.62
CA ARG A 41 -20.53 -11.22 12.05
C ARG A 41 -21.06 -12.38 12.87
N GLN A 42 -22.30 -12.81 12.61
CA GLN A 42 -22.89 -13.97 13.29
C GLN A 42 -22.07 -15.23 13.03
N VAL A 43 -21.80 -15.56 11.77
CA VAL A 43 -21.07 -16.79 11.40
C VAL A 43 -19.64 -16.77 11.96
N VAL A 44 -18.95 -15.64 11.88
CA VAL A 44 -17.59 -15.50 12.43
C VAL A 44 -17.58 -15.71 13.93
N ARG A 45 -18.53 -15.11 14.67
CA ARG A 45 -18.65 -15.30 16.13
C ARG A 45 -18.90 -16.76 16.48
N GLU A 46 -19.89 -17.38 15.84
CA GLU A 46 -20.27 -18.78 16.07
C GLU A 46 -19.10 -19.75 15.82
N ARG A 47 -18.31 -19.52 14.76
CA ARG A 47 -17.22 -20.40 14.36
C ARG A 47 -15.93 -20.18 15.14
N GLN A 48 -15.57 -18.93 15.44
CA GLN A 48 -14.31 -18.63 16.14
C GLN A 48 -14.39 -18.91 17.64
N PHE A 49 -15.54 -18.61 18.24
CA PHE A 49 -15.75 -18.63 19.70
C PHE A 49 -16.82 -19.63 20.15
N GLY A 50 -17.47 -20.34 19.22
CA GLY A 50 -18.55 -21.29 19.52
C GLY A 50 -19.92 -20.59 19.62
N GLY A 51 -20.99 -21.25 19.17
CA GLY A 51 -22.38 -20.77 19.29
C GLY A 51 -22.91 -20.69 20.73
N GLY A 52 -22.07 -20.96 21.74
CA GLY A 52 -22.41 -21.03 23.16
C GLY A 52 -22.25 -19.70 23.92
N ALA A 53 -22.38 -18.55 23.26
CA ALA A 53 -22.46 -17.26 23.96
C ALA A 53 -23.77 -17.07 24.75
N VAL A 54 -24.63 -18.10 24.79
CA VAL A 54 -25.88 -18.09 25.57
C VAL A 54 -25.64 -18.56 27.02
N ASP A 55 -24.55 -19.29 27.32
CA ASP A 55 -24.36 -19.92 28.65
C ASP A 55 -23.05 -19.56 29.38
N ALA A 56 -22.22 -18.65 28.83
CA ALA A 56 -21.13 -18.06 29.61
C ALA A 56 -21.60 -16.70 30.15
N ALA A 57 -21.49 -16.49 31.47
CA ALA A 57 -21.82 -15.24 32.15
C ALA A 57 -21.36 -14.02 31.33
N PRO A 58 -22.15 -12.93 31.25
CA PRO A 58 -21.83 -11.80 30.39
C PRO A 58 -20.45 -11.28 30.76
N ALA A 59 -19.46 -11.57 29.92
CA ALA A 59 -18.15 -10.98 30.06
C ALA A 59 -18.34 -9.46 30.06
N ASP A 60 -17.69 -8.77 30.99
CA ASP A 60 -17.68 -7.31 30.98
C ASP A 60 -17.32 -6.85 29.56
N VAL A 61 -18.25 -6.11 28.95
CA VAL A 61 -18.17 -5.65 27.56
C VAL A 61 -16.90 -4.82 27.35
N ASN A 62 -16.37 -4.23 28.44
CA ASN A 62 -15.16 -3.42 28.45
C ASN A 62 -13.89 -4.20 28.87
N SER A 63 -13.98 -5.51 29.08
CA SER A 63 -12.78 -6.30 29.39
C SER A 63 -11.82 -6.32 28.19
N ALA A 64 -10.52 -6.35 28.47
CA ALA A 64 -9.48 -6.46 27.43
C ALA A 64 -9.63 -7.74 26.58
N GLU A 65 -10.29 -8.78 27.10
CA GLU A 65 -10.63 -9.98 26.34
C GLU A 65 -11.82 -9.76 25.40
N ALA A 66 -12.91 -9.13 25.86
CA ALA A 66 -14.05 -8.81 25.02
C ALA A 66 -13.66 -7.88 23.85
N LEU A 67 -12.84 -6.87 24.13
CA LEU A 67 -12.29 -5.97 23.10
C LEU A 67 -11.43 -6.72 22.09
N ARG A 68 -10.56 -7.64 22.53
CA ARG A 68 -9.74 -8.47 21.63
C ARG A 68 -10.60 -9.40 20.76
N ARG A 69 -11.62 -10.03 21.33
CA ARG A 69 -12.55 -10.89 20.57
C ARG A 69 -13.32 -10.09 19.53
N GLU A 70 -13.85 -8.93 19.90
CA GLU A 70 -14.58 -8.05 18.99
C GLU A 70 -13.67 -7.51 17.88
N ALA A 71 -12.43 -7.10 18.18
CA ALA A 71 -11.45 -6.71 17.16
C ALA A 71 -11.14 -7.86 16.18
N SER A 72 -11.02 -9.09 16.67
CA SER A 72 -10.81 -10.29 15.84
C SER A 72 -12.00 -10.57 14.92
N VAL A 73 -13.24 -10.46 15.43
CA VAL A 73 -14.47 -10.58 14.63
C VAL A 73 -14.52 -9.51 13.55
N ARG A 74 -14.30 -8.24 13.92
CA ARG A 74 -14.34 -7.10 12.98
C ARG A 74 -13.32 -7.27 11.85
N SER A 75 -12.09 -7.63 12.19
CA SER A 75 -11.03 -7.89 11.21
C SER A 75 -11.42 -9.01 10.24
N THR A 76 -11.91 -10.14 10.76
CA THR A 76 -12.31 -11.29 9.94
C THR A 76 -13.51 -10.96 9.04
N VAL A 77 -14.51 -10.24 9.55
CA VAL A 77 -15.69 -9.82 8.79
C VAL A 77 -15.30 -8.83 7.70
N PHE A 78 -14.42 -7.88 8.03
CA PHE A 78 -13.87 -6.95 7.06
C PHE A 78 -13.17 -7.70 5.92
N ASP A 79 -12.31 -8.67 6.26
CA ASP A 79 -11.62 -9.51 5.28
C ASP A 79 -12.64 -10.30 4.43
N LEU A 80 -13.65 -10.91 5.02
CA LEU A 80 -14.67 -11.68 4.29
C LEU A 80 -15.55 -10.81 3.37
N HIS A 81 -15.93 -9.63 3.82
CA HIS A 81 -16.85 -8.75 3.10
C HIS A 81 -16.15 -7.92 2.02
N TYR A 82 -15.01 -7.29 2.36
CA TYR A 82 -14.36 -6.29 1.51
C TYR A 82 -13.12 -6.81 0.78
N ARG A 83 -12.46 -7.88 1.27
CA ARG A 83 -11.23 -8.43 0.65
C ARG A 83 -11.44 -9.78 -0.03
N CYS A 84 -12.34 -10.59 0.49
CA CYS A 84 -12.65 -11.91 -0.04
C CYS A 84 -13.84 -11.84 -1.02
N GLY A 85 -13.99 -12.88 -1.84
CA GLY A 85 -15.09 -13.07 -2.78
C GLY A 85 -16.50 -13.15 -2.16
N GLY A 86 -16.69 -12.81 -0.88
CA GLY A 86 -18.00 -12.69 -0.26
C GLY A 86 -18.95 -11.77 -1.05
N ALA A 87 -18.44 -10.76 -1.76
CA ALA A 87 -19.24 -9.96 -2.70
C ALA A 87 -19.18 -10.38 -4.17
N GLY A 88 -18.90 -11.67 -4.46
CA GLY A 88 -18.80 -12.21 -5.82
C GLY A 88 -17.51 -11.82 -6.56
N ARG A 89 -16.49 -11.37 -5.83
CA ARG A 89 -15.25 -10.77 -6.37
C ARG A 89 -14.04 -11.70 -6.43
N CYS A 90 -14.20 -12.98 -6.08
CA CYS A 90 -13.14 -13.96 -6.27
C CYS A 90 -12.81 -14.06 -7.77
N VAL A 91 -11.63 -14.55 -8.14
CA VAL A 91 -11.37 -15.12 -9.47
C VAL A 91 -11.32 -16.63 -9.28
N GLU A 92 -11.97 -17.38 -10.17
CA GLU A 92 -12.23 -18.79 -9.92
C GLU A 92 -10.91 -19.57 -9.90
N ASN A 93 -10.61 -20.21 -8.77
CA ASN A 93 -9.68 -21.33 -8.74
C ASN A 93 -10.35 -22.44 -7.90
N ASP A 94 -11.12 -23.26 -8.63
CA ASP A 94 -11.55 -24.63 -8.33
C ASP A 94 -11.79 -25.00 -6.85
N CYS A 95 -13.05 -25.14 -6.42
CA CYS A 95 -13.62 -25.89 -5.27
C CYS A 95 -12.91 -25.91 -3.89
N ARG A 96 -11.73 -25.33 -3.75
CA ARG A 96 -10.74 -25.46 -2.69
C ARG A 96 -10.29 -24.07 -2.27
N CYS A 97 -11.26 -23.14 -2.19
CA CYS A 97 -11.11 -21.83 -1.59
C CYS A 97 -10.78 -22.02 -0.11
N ARG A 98 -9.49 -22.25 0.18
CA ARG A 98 -8.92 -22.36 1.52
C ARG A 98 -8.35 -20.99 1.79
N PHE A 99 -8.79 -20.29 2.82
CA PHE A 99 -8.15 -19.04 3.26
C PHE A 99 -6.85 -19.41 3.99
N PRO A 100 -5.83 -19.86 3.23
CA PRO A 100 -4.76 -18.98 2.75
C PRO A 100 -4.51 -19.00 1.21
N CYS A 101 -4.93 -20.03 0.47
CA CYS A 101 -4.74 -20.14 -0.99
C CYS A 101 -5.60 -19.18 -1.84
N CYS A 102 -6.65 -18.59 -1.27
CA CYS A 102 -7.44 -17.55 -1.96
C CYS A 102 -6.82 -16.15 -1.86
N PHE A 103 -5.79 -16.00 -1.03
CA PHE A 103 -5.06 -14.77 -0.75
C PHE A 103 -3.97 -14.45 -1.80
N ALA A 104 -3.60 -15.45 -2.61
CA ALA A 104 -2.45 -15.41 -3.51
C ALA A 104 -2.54 -14.40 -4.66
N MET A 105 -3.65 -13.65 -4.76
CA MET A 105 -3.88 -12.68 -5.83
C MET A 105 -4.63 -11.42 -5.34
N ARG A 106 -4.06 -10.81 -4.29
CA ARG A 106 -4.15 -9.43 -3.74
C ARG A 106 -5.35 -8.54 -4.14
N PRO A 107 -6.02 -7.99 -3.12
CA PRO A 107 -5.57 -6.71 -2.51
C PRO A 107 -5.49 -6.75 -0.98
N VAL A 108 -4.35 -7.22 -0.47
CA VAL A 108 -4.01 -7.16 0.96
C VAL A 108 -3.18 -5.92 1.28
N THR A 109 -2.83 -5.10 0.28
CA THR A 109 -1.99 -3.90 0.43
C THR A 109 -2.67 -2.77 1.21
N LYS A 110 -4.00 -2.78 1.29
CA LYS A 110 -4.79 -1.70 1.89
C LYS A 110 -5.51 -2.09 3.18
N GLY A 111 -5.92 -3.35 3.35
CA GLY A 111 -6.92 -3.68 4.37
C GLY A 111 -6.46 -3.50 5.82
N ALA A 112 -5.18 -3.71 6.13
CA ALA A 112 -4.67 -3.44 7.47
C ALA A 112 -4.58 -1.93 7.73
N GLU A 113 -4.20 -1.18 6.70
CA GLU A 113 -4.05 0.27 6.67
C GLU A 113 -5.42 0.94 6.80
N VAL A 114 -6.39 0.51 5.99
CA VAL A 114 -7.80 0.91 6.05
C VAL A 114 -8.36 0.72 7.45
N LEU A 115 -8.15 -0.45 8.04
CA LEU A 115 -8.68 -0.77 9.36
C LEU A 115 -7.97 0.04 10.44
N ALA A 116 -6.64 0.16 10.39
CA ALA A 116 -5.86 0.94 11.34
C ALA A 116 -6.25 2.43 11.29
N GLU A 117 -6.30 3.03 10.10
CA GLU A 117 -6.72 4.42 9.88
C GLU A 117 -8.15 4.64 10.35
N ARG A 118 -9.07 3.73 10.03
CA ARG A 118 -10.46 3.79 10.52
C ARG A 118 -10.51 3.77 12.05
N LEU A 119 -9.80 2.84 12.68
CA LEU A 119 -9.82 2.66 14.14
C LEU A 119 -9.20 3.85 14.88
N ALA A 120 -8.24 4.57 14.26
CA ALA A 120 -7.64 5.78 14.83
C ALA A 120 -8.67 6.89 15.12
N TYR A 121 -9.79 6.93 14.38
CA TYR A 121 -10.87 7.90 14.57
C TYR A 121 -12.05 7.36 15.39
N GLU A 122 -12.16 6.04 15.58
CA GLU A 122 -13.25 5.41 16.33
C GLU A 122 -12.98 5.38 17.85
N VAL A 123 -12.62 6.53 18.43
CA VAL A 123 -12.27 6.66 19.85
C VAL A 123 -13.51 6.73 20.76
N ASP A 124 -13.41 6.18 21.97
CA ASP A 124 -14.51 6.15 22.95
C ASP A 124 -14.85 7.55 23.52
N ASP A 125 -13.85 8.40 23.61
CA ASP A 125 -13.88 9.74 24.22
C ASP A 125 -14.01 10.87 23.20
N ALA A 126 -14.60 10.59 22.03
CA ALA A 126 -14.77 11.59 20.98
C ALA A 126 -15.45 12.87 21.52
N PRO A 127 -15.00 14.06 21.09
CA PRO A 127 -15.19 15.30 21.86
C PRO A 127 -16.64 15.77 21.92
N THR A 128 -17.43 15.55 20.86
CA THR A 128 -18.82 16.01 20.79
C THR A 128 -19.81 14.85 20.73
N SER A 129 -21.05 15.09 21.18
CA SER A 129 -22.13 14.10 21.10
C SER A 129 -22.48 13.73 19.66
N GLN A 130 -22.31 14.65 18.71
CA GLN A 130 -22.48 14.39 17.28
C GLN A 130 -21.43 13.43 16.76
N ILE A 131 -20.15 13.64 17.07
CA ILE A 131 -19.06 12.73 16.65
C ILE A 131 -19.20 11.36 17.32
N ARG A 132 -19.59 11.29 18.60
CA ARG A 132 -19.90 10.01 19.26
C ARG A 132 -20.99 9.21 18.56
N LYS A 133 -22.01 9.87 17.98
CA LYS A 133 -23.02 9.20 17.14
C LYS A 133 -22.42 8.66 15.84
N LEU A 134 -21.54 9.42 15.18
CA LEU A 134 -20.83 8.96 13.98
C LEU A 134 -19.95 7.73 14.27
N VAL A 135 -19.22 7.74 15.39
CA VAL A 135 -18.37 6.61 15.82
C VAL A 135 -19.23 5.37 16.07
N ARG A 136 -20.40 5.53 16.68
CA ARG A 136 -21.35 4.43 16.88
C ARG A 136 -21.81 3.82 15.54
N LEU A 137 -22.21 4.65 14.57
CA LEU A 137 -22.59 4.17 13.23
C LEU A 137 -21.45 3.37 12.58
N ALA A 138 -20.22 3.89 12.65
CA ALA A 138 -19.06 3.20 12.11
C ALA A 138 -18.80 1.86 12.82
N ARG A 139 -18.88 1.79 14.15
CA ARG A 139 -18.70 0.55 14.93
C ARG A 139 -19.79 -0.49 14.67
N GLU A 140 -21.00 -0.03 14.37
CA GLU A 140 -22.13 -0.88 13.95
C GLU A 140 -22.02 -1.32 12.46
N GLU A 141 -20.90 -1.00 11.79
CA GLU A 141 -20.64 -1.27 10.37
C GLU A 141 -21.66 -0.60 9.43
N GLN A 142 -22.33 0.47 9.87
CA GLN A 142 -23.19 1.32 9.04
C GLN A 142 -22.37 2.40 8.32
N LEU A 143 -21.40 1.97 7.51
CA LEU A 143 -20.36 2.85 6.97
C LEU A 143 -20.91 3.94 6.04
N ASP A 144 -21.85 3.60 5.16
CA ASP A 144 -22.49 4.59 4.26
C ASP A 144 -23.23 5.68 5.05
N ALA A 145 -23.91 5.30 6.13
CA ALA A 145 -24.58 6.24 7.01
C ALA A 145 -23.58 7.16 7.73
N ALA A 146 -22.47 6.59 8.22
CA ALA A 146 -21.40 7.37 8.84
C ALA A 146 -20.76 8.35 7.84
N ILE A 147 -20.43 7.90 6.62
CA ILE A 147 -19.84 8.73 5.55
C ILE A 147 -20.73 9.93 5.21
N LYS A 148 -22.02 9.70 5.00
CA LYS A 148 -23.00 10.76 4.73
C LYS A 148 -23.14 11.70 5.91
N SER A 149 -23.21 11.17 7.13
CA SER A 149 -23.39 11.98 8.34
C SER A 149 -22.16 12.83 8.67
N ILE A 150 -20.94 12.35 8.40
CA ILE A 150 -19.71 13.16 8.52
C ILE A 150 -19.75 14.34 7.55
N GLN A 151 -20.12 14.09 6.29
CA GLN A 151 -20.26 15.12 5.27
C GLN A 151 -21.29 16.18 5.69
N GLN A 152 -22.46 15.75 6.18
CA GLN A 152 -23.50 16.65 6.70
C GLN A 152 -23.01 17.49 7.89
N LEU A 153 -22.30 16.88 8.84
CA LEU A 153 -21.74 17.56 10.00
C LEU A 153 -20.75 18.66 9.58
N ALA A 154 -19.77 18.33 8.73
CA ALA A 154 -18.80 19.31 8.24
C ALA A 154 -19.49 20.46 7.48
N SER A 155 -20.50 20.14 6.67
CA SER A 155 -21.27 21.13 5.91
C SER A 155 -22.06 22.07 6.82
N ALA A 156 -22.65 21.53 7.89
CA ALA A 156 -23.38 22.32 8.87
C ALA A 156 -22.44 23.29 9.60
N GLN A 157 -21.27 22.82 10.03
CA GLN A 157 -20.27 23.66 10.70
C GLN A 157 -19.74 24.77 9.79
N ILE A 158 -19.47 24.48 8.51
CA ILE A 158 -19.03 25.49 7.54
C ILE A 158 -20.13 26.54 7.31
N ARG A 159 -21.39 26.13 7.17
CA ARG A 159 -22.53 27.04 7.01
C ARG A 159 -22.78 27.90 8.23
N GLU A 160 -22.68 27.31 9.42
CA GLU A 160 -22.81 28.03 10.68
C GLU A 160 -21.73 29.11 10.81
N ALA A 161 -20.48 28.78 10.47
CA ALA A 161 -19.37 29.73 10.44
C ALA A 161 -19.50 30.83 9.37
N ALA A 162 -20.21 30.55 8.27
CA ALA A 162 -20.54 31.56 7.27
C ALA A 162 -21.51 32.63 7.80
N ARG A 163 -22.28 32.33 8.86
CA ARG A 163 -23.25 33.26 9.48
C ARG A 163 -24.23 33.88 8.47
N GLY A 164 -24.71 33.06 7.54
CA GLY A 164 -25.64 33.48 6.49
C GLY A 164 -24.99 34.16 5.27
N ARG A 165 -23.66 34.35 5.26
CA ARG A 165 -22.94 34.82 4.06
C ARG A 165 -22.93 33.74 2.97
N THR A 166 -23.00 34.16 1.72
CA THR A 166 -22.90 33.26 0.56
C THR A 166 -21.52 32.61 0.53
N LEU A 167 -21.49 31.28 0.68
CA LEU A 167 -20.27 30.49 0.61
C LEU A 167 -19.64 30.55 -0.80
N LEU A 168 -18.33 30.39 -0.88
CA LEU A 168 -17.63 30.15 -2.15
C LEU A 168 -18.30 29.00 -2.92
N ALA A 169 -18.43 29.10 -4.24
CA ALA A 169 -19.07 28.05 -5.08
C ALA A 169 -18.49 26.64 -4.83
N ALA A 170 -17.18 26.55 -4.54
CA ALA A 170 -16.53 25.30 -4.20
C ALA A 170 -17.01 24.66 -2.87
N LEU A 171 -17.59 25.47 -1.97
CA LEU A 171 -18.19 25.08 -0.70
C LEU A 171 -19.72 24.97 -0.76
N GLN A 172 -20.35 25.41 -1.85
CA GLN A 172 -21.78 25.30 -2.05
C GLN A 172 -22.17 23.88 -2.50
N PRO A 173 -23.37 23.39 -2.11
CA PRO A 173 -23.92 22.14 -2.61
C PRO A 173 -24.18 22.24 -4.13
N ASN A 174 -23.95 21.16 -4.85
CA ASN A 174 -24.06 21.13 -6.32
C ASN A 174 -25.55 21.17 -6.74
N GLN A 175 -26.00 22.27 -7.37
CA GLN A 175 -27.40 22.42 -7.80
C GLN A 175 -27.85 21.38 -8.84
N ALA A 176 -26.91 20.81 -9.61
CA ALA A 176 -27.21 19.83 -10.66
C ALA A 176 -27.74 18.47 -10.14
N GLN A 177 -27.56 18.15 -8.85
CA GLN A 177 -28.09 16.91 -8.24
C GLN A 177 -29.41 17.13 -7.49
N GLN A 178 -29.78 18.37 -7.17
CA GLN A 178 -31.07 18.69 -6.52
C GLN A 178 -32.29 18.40 -7.42
N GLN A 179 -32.13 18.33 -8.75
CA GLN A 179 -33.25 18.06 -9.66
C GLN A 179 -33.63 16.57 -9.78
N THR A 180 -32.83 15.63 -9.26
CA THR A 180 -33.13 14.19 -9.40
C THR A 180 -33.65 13.53 -8.12
N GLN A 181 -33.65 14.22 -6.98
CA GLN A 181 -34.31 13.74 -5.76
C GLN A 181 -35.04 14.89 -5.07
N GLN A 182 -36.33 15.01 -5.37
CA GLN A 182 -37.27 15.77 -4.54
C GLN A 182 -37.39 15.05 -3.18
N LEU A 183 -36.52 15.42 -2.24
CA LEU A 183 -36.68 15.39 -0.78
C LEU A 183 -35.45 16.09 -0.21
N GLY A 184 -35.66 17.23 0.46
CA GLY A 184 -34.60 18.16 0.84
C GLY A 184 -33.44 17.50 1.60
N VAL A 185 -32.26 17.49 0.96
CA VAL A 185 -30.96 17.20 1.58
C VAL A 185 -29.90 18.04 0.83
N ASP A 186 -29.17 18.88 1.58
CA ASP A 186 -28.06 19.68 1.08
C ASP A 186 -26.80 18.81 0.93
N ASP A 187 -26.48 18.40 -0.31
CA ASP A 187 -25.29 17.60 -0.58
C ASP A 187 -24.09 18.47 -0.97
N PHE A 188 -23.26 18.78 0.02
CA PHE A 188 -21.89 19.28 -0.12
C PHE A 188 -20.96 18.16 -0.60
N ASN A 189 -20.48 18.15 -1.85
CA ASN A 189 -19.59 17.07 -2.32
C ASN A 189 -18.19 17.59 -2.71
N PRO A 190 -17.21 17.57 -1.79
CA PRO A 190 -15.82 17.74 -2.19
C PRO A 190 -15.30 16.54 -3.01
N ALA A 191 -16.09 15.53 -3.34
CA ALA A 191 -15.62 14.46 -4.22
C ALA A 191 -15.90 14.65 -5.72
N ASP A 192 -16.62 15.70 -6.11
CA ASP A 192 -16.90 16.00 -7.51
C ASP A 192 -15.66 16.59 -8.21
N ALA A 193 -15.42 16.25 -9.47
CA ALA A 193 -14.33 16.82 -10.25
C ALA A 193 -14.59 18.33 -10.50
N LYS A 194 -13.75 19.21 -9.93
CA LYS A 194 -13.90 20.67 -10.03
C LYS A 194 -12.78 21.35 -10.84
N TYR A 195 -12.36 20.75 -11.95
CA TYR A 195 -11.44 21.41 -12.88
C TYR A 195 -12.18 21.83 -14.16
N GLY A 196 -12.15 23.13 -14.48
CA GLY A 196 -12.80 23.73 -15.66
C GLY A 196 -12.92 25.27 -15.54
N SER A 197 -13.02 25.96 -16.68
CA SER A 197 -13.05 27.43 -16.84
C SER A 197 -14.25 28.16 -16.19
N ASP A 198 -15.20 27.41 -15.63
CA ASP A 198 -16.51 27.94 -15.22
C ASP A 198 -16.65 28.07 -13.69
N SER A 199 -15.58 27.92 -12.91
CA SER A 199 -15.63 28.14 -11.46
C SER A 199 -15.61 29.64 -11.13
N ALA A 200 -16.77 30.22 -10.84
CA ALA A 200 -16.83 31.58 -10.30
C ALA A 200 -16.17 31.63 -8.90
N ALA A 201 -15.26 32.59 -8.70
CA ALA A 201 -14.48 32.80 -7.47
C ALA A 201 -15.25 33.57 -6.37
N GLU A 202 -16.56 33.77 -6.53
CA GLU A 202 -17.34 34.61 -5.63
C GLU A 202 -17.89 33.83 -4.42
N GLY A 203 -17.73 34.40 -3.22
CA GLY A 203 -18.26 33.88 -1.95
C GLY A 203 -17.21 33.74 -0.84
N VAL A 204 -17.66 33.54 0.40
CA VAL A 204 -16.78 33.43 1.56
C VAL A 204 -16.28 32.01 1.78
N ASN A 205 -15.05 31.87 2.29
CA ASN A 205 -14.48 30.60 2.71
C ASN A 205 -14.16 30.64 4.21
N PRO A 206 -15.08 30.16 5.07
CA PRO A 206 -14.86 30.13 6.52
C PRO A 206 -13.64 29.30 6.96
N LEU A 207 -13.17 28.36 6.13
CA LEU A 207 -11.98 27.55 6.43
C LEU A 207 -10.69 28.38 6.38
N LEU A 208 -10.67 29.50 5.64
CA LEU A 208 -9.55 30.46 5.68
C LEU A 208 -9.62 31.35 6.93
N GLU A 209 -10.82 31.58 7.47
CA GLU A 209 -11.05 32.52 8.59
C GLU A 209 -10.89 31.86 9.96
N SER A 210 -11.24 30.58 10.10
CA SER A 210 -11.29 29.88 11.39
C SER A 210 -10.40 28.64 11.42
N GLU A 211 -9.30 28.71 12.17
CA GLU A 211 -8.41 27.57 12.37
C GLU A 211 -9.07 26.39 13.12
N PRO A 212 -9.84 26.57 14.21
CA PRO A 212 -10.52 25.47 14.88
C PRO A 212 -11.49 24.72 13.95
N LEU A 213 -12.29 25.47 13.17
CA LEU A 213 -13.19 24.88 12.17
C LEU A 213 -12.41 24.10 11.12
N ARG A 214 -11.33 24.68 10.59
CA ARG A 214 -10.48 24.05 9.59
C ARG A 214 -9.89 22.74 10.09
N ARG A 215 -9.37 22.70 11.32
CA ARG A 215 -8.81 21.48 11.94
C ARG A 215 -9.88 20.39 12.09
N GLU A 216 -11.07 20.76 12.57
CA GLU A 216 -12.20 19.83 12.73
C GLU A 216 -12.66 19.27 11.38
N VAL A 217 -12.89 20.13 10.38
CA VAL A 217 -13.30 19.71 9.02
C VAL A 217 -12.24 18.82 8.37
N THR A 218 -10.95 19.17 8.50
CA THR A 218 -9.85 18.33 7.99
C THR A 218 -9.84 16.95 8.65
N ALA A 219 -9.97 16.86 9.98
CA ALA A 219 -10.02 15.58 10.69
C ALA A 219 -11.23 14.73 10.27
N LEU A 220 -12.40 15.35 10.16
CA LEU A 220 -13.62 14.69 9.66
C LEU A 220 -13.43 14.16 8.24
N TYR A 221 -12.77 14.90 7.35
CA TYR A 221 -12.54 14.48 5.97
C TYR A 221 -11.47 13.41 5.82
N LEU A 222 -10.42 13.42 6.65
CA LEU A 222 -9.45 12.33 6.72
C LEU A 222 -10.13 11.04 7.18
N TRP A 223 -11.00 11.11 8.21
CA TRP A 223 -11.78 9.96 8.65
C TRP A 223 -12.76 9.47 7.58
N ARG A 224 -13.51 10.40 6.96
CA ARG A 224 -14.44 10.09 5.87
C ARG A 224 -13.72 9.42 4.71
N ALA A 225 -12.51 9.89 4.35
CA ALA A 225 -11.72 9.27 3.31
C ALA A 225 -11.36 7.83 3.68
N ALA A 226 -10.94 7.55 4.91
CA ALA A 226 -10.69 6.18 5.39
C ALA A 226 -11.95 5.29 5.30
N LEU A 227 -13.14 5.81 5.64
CA LEU A 227 -14.40 5.08 5.51
C LEU A 227 -14.80 4.85 4.04
N LEU A 228 -14.63 5.83 3.16
CA LEU A 228 -14.86 5.68 1.71
C LEU A 228 -13.95 4.60 1.11
N VAL A 229 -12.69 4.63 1.53
CA VAL A 229 -11.68 3.64 1.23
C VAL A 229 -12.08 2.23 1.71
N ASN A 230 -12.74 2.08 2.86
CA ASN A 230 -13.32 0.80 3.33
C ASN A 230 -14.38 0.30 2.35
N VAL A 231 -15.30 1.16 1.93
CA VAL A 231 -16.39 0.81 1.00
C VAL A 231 -15.97 0.84 -0.48
N ARG A 232 -14.67 0.90 -0.77
CA ARG A 232 -14.09 0.91 -2.13
C ARG A 232 -14.49 2.11 -2.99
N ALA A 233 -14.81 3.24 -2.35
CA ALA A 233 -15.03 4.52 -2.99
C ALA A 233 -13.73 5.36 -3.02
N ASP A 234 -12.59 4.76 -3.40
CA ASP A 234 -11.26 5.37 -3.38
C ASP A 234 -11.17 6.68 -4.16
N GLU A 235 -11.75 6.74 -5.37
CA GLU A 235 -11.80 7.96 -6.16
C GLU A 235 -12.52 9.08 -5.39
N GLN A 236 -13.66 8.75 -4.77
CA GLN A 236 -14.41 9.70 -3.96
C GLN A 236 -13.58 10.17 -2.75
N ALA A 237 -12.83 9.26 -2.14
CA ALA A 237 -11.96 9.54 -1.00
C ALA A 237 -10.85 10.52 -1.40
N VAL A 238 -10.08 10.19 -2.44
CA VAL A 238 -8.97 11.01 -2.94
C VAL A 238 -9.47 12.38 -3.40
N ASN A 239 -10.54 12.44 -4.20
CA ASN A 239 -11.10 13.71 -4.67
C ASN A 239 -11.54 14.59 -3.49
N SER A 240 -12.16 14.00 -2.47
CA SER A 240 -12.57 14.75 -1.28
C SER A 240 -11.41 15.42 -0.54
N LEU A 241 -10.26 14.76 -0.49
CA LEU A 241 -9.05 15.31 0.12
C LEU A 241 -8.40 16.38 -0.75
N LEU A 242 -8.31 16.15 -2.07
CA LEU A 242 -7.74 17.12 -3.01
C LEU A 242 -8.56 18.42 -3.07
N ASN A 243 -9.89 18.29 -3.13
CA ASN A 243 -10.77 19.45 -3.17
C ASN A 243 -10.75 20.22 -1.84
N LEU A 244 -10.68 19.53 -0.69
CA LEU A 244 -10.50 20.21 0.59
C LEU A 244 -9.13 20.91 0.66
N ALA A 245 -8.07 20.30 0.12
CA ALA A 245 -6.74 20.91 0.10
C ALA A 245 -6.71 22.23 -0.67
N ALA A 246 -7.47 22.33 -1.77
CA ALA A 246 -7.62 23.57 -2.53
C ALA A 246 -8.32 24.69 -1.73
N LEU A 247 -9.05 24.35 -0.67
CA LEU A 247 -9.87 25.27 0.12
C LEU A 247 -9.22 25.72 1.43
N VAL A 248 -8.04 25.19 1.77
CA VAL A 248 -7.33 25.51 3.01
C VAL A 248 -5.98 26.20 2.72
N PRO A 249 -5.42 26.93 3.72
CA PRO A 249 -4.08 27.51 3.61
C PRO A 249 -3.01 26.42 3.40
N GLN A 250 -1.89 26.81 2.78
CA GLN A 250 -0.80 25.90 2.39
C GLN A 250 -0.30 25.03 3.55
N GLU A 251 -0.16 25.60 4.75
CA GLU A 251 0.29 24.93 5.98
C GLU A 251 -0.60 23.76 6.43
N HIS A 252 -1.85 23.70 5.96
CA HIS A 252 -2.80 22.62 6.27
C HIS A 252 -3.00 21.63 5.12
N ARG A 253 -2.43 21.89 3.94
CA ARG A 253 -2.57 21.01 2.78
C ARG A 253 -1.76 19.72 2.91
N GLU A 254 -0.69 19.75 3.70
CA GLU A 254 0.25 18.64 3.82
C GLU A 254 -0.45 17.34 4.23
N CYS A 255 -1.22 17.35 5.31
CA CYS A 255 -1.93 16.14 5.77
C CYS A 255 -2.94 15.61 4.74
N LEU A 256 -3.61 16.49 4.01
CA LEU A 256 -4.60 16.13 2.99
C LEU A 256 -3.93 15.52 1.75
N TYR A 257 -2.86 16.13 1.26
CA TYR A 257 -2.10 15.61 0.12
C TYR A 257 -1.34 14.33 0.45
N THR A 258 -0.75 14.21 1.65
CA THR A 258 -0.12 12.97 2.09
C THR A 258 -1.13 11.83 2.19
N ALA A 259 -2.31 12.06 2.77
CA ALA A 259 -3.37 11.05 2.82
C ALA A 259 -3.91 10.71 1.43
N ALA A 260 -4.12 11.71 0.56
CA ALA A 260 -4.56 11.49 -0.82
C ALA A 260 -3.54 10.65 -1.61
N ALA A 261 -2.26 10.96 -1.48
CA ALA A 261 -1.18 10.23 -2.13
C ALA A 261 -1.07 8.78 -1.64
N ALA A 262 -1.19 8.56 -0.32
CA ALA A 262 -1.21 7.22 0.25
C ALA A 262 -2.40 6.39 -0.26
N TRP A 263 -3.61 6.94 -0.26
CA TRP A 263 -4.79 6.23 -0.76
C TRP A 263 -4.74 5.99 -2.27
N ALA A 264 -4.26 6.97 -3.05
CA ALA A 264 -4.09 6.82 -4.48
C ALA A 264 -3.04 5.76 -4.83
N ALA A 265 -1.90 5.74 -4.13
CA ALA A 265 -0.89 4.70 -4.31
C ALA A 265 -1.47 3.30 -4.05
N LEU A 266 -2.18 3.12 -2.93
CA LEU A 266 -2.77 1.82 -2.58
C LEU A 266 -3.87 1.38 -3.56
N ASN A 267 -4.70 2.32 -4.03
CA ASN A 267 -5.72 2.07 -5.07
C ASN A 267 -5.07 1.58 -6.37
N ASP A 268 -4.04 2.28 -6.83
CA ASP A 268 -3.41 2.00 -8.12
C ASP A 268 -2.67 0.67 -8.08
N MET A 269 -1.96 0.40 -6.99
CA MET A 269 -1.35 -0.91 -6.73
C MET A 269 -2.39 -2.04 -6.84
N GLU A 270 -3.54 -1.87 -6.18
CA GLU A 270 -4.64 -2.84 -6.22
C GLU A 270 -5.17 -3.03 -7.65
N ILE A 271 -5.49 -1.95 -8.37
CA ILE A 271 -6.01 -2.03 -9.74
C ILE A 271 -5.00 -2.70 -10.69
N VAL A 272 -3.73 -2.32 -10.62
CA VAL A 272 -2.68 -2.91 -11.47
C VAL A 272 -2.53 -4.40 -11.20
N TYR A 273 -2.65 -4.83 -9.94
CA TYR A 273 -2.61 -6.25 -9.59
C TYR A 273 -3.83 -7.00 -10.12
N TYR A 274 -5.04 -6.46 -9.97
CA TYR A 274 -6.24 -7.04 -10.58
C TYR A 274 -6.11 -7.15 -12.10
N ARG A 275 -5.58 -6.13 -12.78
CA ARG A 275 -5.37 -6.18 -14.24
C ARG A 275 -4.42 -7.31 -14.67
N SER A 276 -3.37 -7.55 -13.89
CA SER A 276 -2.45 -8.68 -14.12
C SER A 276 -3.14 -10.03 -13.96
N LEU A 277 -3.93 -10.12 -12.89
CA LEU A 277 -4.71 -11.28 -12.52
C LEU A 277 -5.67 -11.75 -13.62
N LEU A 278 -6.40 -10.79 -14.18
CA LEU A 278 -7.36 -11.04 -15.24
C LEU A 278 -6.70 -11.57 -16.52
N GLN A 279 -5.38 -11.41 -16.70
CA GLN A 279 -4.65 -11.99 -17.83
C GLN A 279 -4.28 -13.46 -17.60
N GLN A 280 -4.24 -13.91 -16.35
CA GLN A 280 -3.74 -15.23 -15.98
C GLN A 280 -4.85 -16.21 -15.61
N TYR A 281 -6.01 -15.72 -15.16
CA TYR A 281 -7.10 -16.54 -14.63
C TYR A 281 -8.46 -16.18 -15.21
N ALA A 282 -9.35 -17.18 -15.26
CA ALA A 282 -10.77 -16.93 -15.50
C ALA A 282 -11.34 -16.04 -14.39
N SER A 283 -12.15 -15.05 -14.78
CA SER A 283 -12.59 -14.00 -13.88
C SER A 283 -14.09 -13.84 -13.85
N PHE A 284 -14.60 -13.50 -12.67
CA PHE A 284 -16.00 -13.10 -12.52
C PHE A 284 -16.21 -11.71 -13.12
N PRO A 285 -17.41 -11.40 -13.64
CA PRO A 285 -17.73 -10.08 -14.19
C PRO A 285 -17.42 -8.92 -13.24
N ALA A 286 -17.66 -9.11 -11.93
CA ALA A 286 -17.38 -8.11 -10.91
C ALA A 286 -15.88 -7.77 -10.79
N ALA A 287 -14.99 -8.76 -10.96
CA ALA A 287 -13.54 -8.53 -10.94
C ALA A 287 -13.06 -7.80 -12.21
N GLN A 288 -13.70 -8.06 -13.36
CA GLN A 288 -13.43 -7.35 -14.60
C GLN A 288 -13.86 -5.88 -14.52
N ALA A 289 -15.09 -5.61 -14.06
CA ALA A 289 -15.58 -4.26 -13.82
C ALA A 289 -14.64 -3.50 -12.88
N PHE A 290 -14.28 -4.12 -11.75
CA PHE A 290 -13.35 -3.53 -10.78
C PHE A 290 -12.00 -3.12 -11.39
N ALA A 291 -11.40 -3.98 -12.22
CA ALA A 291 -10.08 -3.70 -12.80
C ALA A 291 -10.13 -2.70 -13.97
N ARG A 292 -11.23 -2.67 -14.73
CA ARG A 292 -11.34 -1.88 -15.96
C ARG A 292 -11.98 -0.51 -15.74
N GLU A 293 -12.97 -0.41 -14.86
CA GLU A 293 -13.79 0.79 -14.70
C GLU A 293 -13.21 1.76 -13.67
N ARG A 294 -12.35 1.28 -12.76
CA ARG A 294 -11.75 2.13 -11.74
C ARG A 294 -10.56 2.93 -12.28
N PRO A 295 -10.49 4.24 -11.97
CA PRO A 295 -9.37 5.08 -12.40
C PRO A 295 -8.11 4.83 -11.58
N LEU A 296 -6.96 5.09 -12.22
CA LEU A 296 -5.68 5.24 -11.53
C LEU A 296 -5.58 6.70 -11.07
N LEU A 297 -5.19 6.91 -9.81
CA LEU A 297 -5.36 8.17 -9.10
C LEU A 297 -4.03 8.86 -8.79
N LEU A 298 -2.91 8.14 -8.73
CA LEU A 298 -1.65 8.69 -8.21
C LEU A 298 -1.11 9.84 -9.06
N LYS A 299 -1.15 9.69 -10.39
CA LYS A 299 -0.78 10.76 -11.32
C LYS A 299 -1.59 12.03 -11.07
N ARG A 300 -2.91 11.90 -10.89
CA ARG A 300 -3.81 13.02 -10.61
C ARG A 300 -3.47 13.72 -9.29
N VAL A 301 -3.08 12.97 -8.26
CA VAL A 301 -2.63 13.56 -6.98
C VAL A 301 -1.36 14.38 -7.19
N PHE A 302 -0.41 13.88 -7.96
CA PHE A 302 0.83 14.61 -8.27
C PHE A 302 0.59 15.87 -9.09
N GLU A 303 -0.29 15.80 -10.10
CA GLU A 303 -0.74 16.99 -10.84
C GLU A 303 -1.38 18.03 -9.90
N ALA A 304 -2.23 17.59 -8.96
CA ALA A 304 -2.92 18.47 -8.01
C ALA A 304 -1.97 19.12 -6.99
N CYS A 305 -0.90 18.44 -6.59
CA CYS A 305 0.09 18.97 -5.65
C CYS A 305 1.30 19.63 -6.33
N GLY A 306 1.28 19.78 -7.67
CA GLY A 306 2.36 20.40 -8.44
C GLY A 306 3.66 19.60 -8.45
N GLU A 307 3.56 18.27 -8.38
CA GLU A 307 4.68 17.33 -8.27
C GLU A 307 5.67 17.66 -7.15
N SER A 308 5.18 18.15 -6.01
CA SER A 308 6.02 18.46 -4.86
C SER A 308 6.91 17.26 -4.48
N PRO A 309 8.24 17.44 -4.36
CA PRO A 309 9.16 16.35 -4.02
C PRO A 309 8.80 15.62 -2.72
N TYR A 310 8.22 16.33 -1.76
CA TYR A 310 7.77 15.76 -0.50
C TYR A 310 6.65 14.73 -0.70
N PHE A 311 5.58 15.07 -1.40
CA PHE A 311 4.45 14.14 -1.62
C PHE A 311 4.81 12.99 -2.55
N VAL A 312 5.69 13.25 -3.53
CA VAL A 312 6.29 12.20 -4.36
C VAL A 312 7.04 11.22 -3.46
N ALA A 313 7.94 11.70 -2.61
CA ALA A 313 8.68 10.83 -1.68
C ALA A 313 7.75 10.04 -0.75
N CYS A 314 6.74 10.66 -0.15
CA CYS A 314 5.76 9.98 0.70
C CYS A 314 5.08 8.81 -0.04
N ALA A 315 4.56 9.05 -1.24
CA ALA A 315 3.89 8.01 -2.02
C ALA A 315 4.88 6.91 -2.44
N THR A 316 6.09 7.29 -2.86
CA THR A 316 7.15 6.35 -3.22
C THR A 316 7.52 5.44 -2.05
N HIS A 317 7.61 5.97 -0.82
CA HIS A 317 7.86 5.16 0.38
C HIS A 317 6.71 4.20 0.68
N VAL A 318 5.45 4.61 0.49
CA VAL A 318 4.29 3.71 0.62
C VAL A 318 4.42 2.56 -0.39
N VAL A 319 4.60 2.86 -1.68
CA VAL A 319 4.75 1.84 -2.72
C VAL A 319 5.92 0.92 -2.43
N PHE A 320 7.09 1.49 -2.11
CA PHE A 320 8.31 0.73 -1.79
C PHE A 320 8.09 -0.22 -0.61
N SER A 321 7.54 0.25 0.51
CA SER A 321 7.25 -0.58 1.68
C SER A 321 6.31 -1.75 1.34
N LYS A 322 5.31 -1.51 0.50
CA LYS A 322 4.32 -2.54 0.10
C LYS A 322 4.87 -3.55 -0.90
N GLU A 323 5.70 -3.10 -1.83
CA GLU A 323 6.30 -3.93 -2.88
C GLU A 323 7.50 -4.74 -2.36
N VAL A 324 8.35 -4.14 -1.52
CA VAL A 324 9.58 -4.74 -0.98
C VAL A 324 9.28 -5.51 0.32
N THR A 325 8.94 -4.81 1.40
CA THR A 325 8.89 -5.39 2.75
C THR A 325 7.66 -6.26 2.95
N ALA A 326 6.47 -5.71 2.68
CA ALA A 326 5.22 -6.43 2.92
C ALA A 326 5.09 -7.67 2.03
N THR A 327 5.72 -7.64 0.85
CA THR A 327 5.71 -8.79 -0.06
C THR A 327 6.49 -9.97 0.48
N VAL A 328 7.72 -9.76 0.95
CA VAL A 328 8.54 -10.87 1.46
C VAL A 328 7.94 -11.41 2.75
N SER A 329 7.48 -10.52 3.64
CA SER A 329 6.79 -10.92 4.87
C SER A 329 5.52 -11.74 4.59
N ARG A 330 4.72 -11.38 3.57
CA ARG A 330 3.55 -12.18 3.15
C ARG A 330 3.94 -13.56 2.67
N ALA A 331 4.90 -13.64 1.75
CA ALA A 331 5.36 -14.92 1.23
C ALA A 331 5.88 -15.84 2.34
N GLN A 332 6.59 -15.28 3.31
CA GLN A 332 7.01 -16.02 4.51
C GLN A 332 5.82 -16.47 5.35
N GLY A 333 4.85 -15.58 5.61
CA GLY A 333 3.61 -15.91 6.30
C GLY A 333 2.89 -17.08 5.65
N ALA A 334 2.60 -16.97 4.35
CA ALA A 334 1.94 -18.02 3.59
C ALA A 334 2.71 -19.35 3.64
N GLN A 335 4.04 -19.31 3.50
CA GLN A 335 4.89 -20.50 3.61
C GLN A 335 4.85 -21.11 5.01
N MET A 336 4.90 -20.31 6.08
CA MET A 336 4.75 -20.76 7.47
C MET A 336 3.40 -21.45 7.71
N TYR A 337 2.34 -20.98 7.05
CA TYR A 337 1.01 -21.57 7.11
C TYR A 337 0.76 -22.66 6.06
N GLY A 338 1.82 -23.13 5.37
CA GLY A 338 1.75 -24.26 4.43
C GLY A 338 1.09 -23.93 3.09
N ASP A 339 0.89 -22.65 2.78
CA ASP A 339 0.42 -22.21 1.47
C ASP A 339 1.57 -22.10 0.48
N LEU A 340 1.64 -23.09 -0.38
CA LEU A 340 2.67 -23.22 -1.40
C LEU A 340 2.34 -22.47 -2.70
N THR A 341 1.17 -21.82 -2.75
CA THR A 341 0.73 -21.02 -3.91
C THR A 341 1.30 -19.60 -3.88
N GLU A 342 1.80 -19.13 -2.74
CA GLU A 342 2.53 -17.86 -2.62
C GLU A 342 4.03 -18.05 -2.86
N ASP A 343 4.40 -18.22 -4.13
CA ASP A 343 5.78 -17.98 -4.58
C ASP A 343 5.89 -16.50 -4.96
N PRO A 344 6.61 -15.66 -4.20
CA PRO A 344 6.71 -14.23 -4.50
C PRO A 344 7.32 -13.96 -5.88
N MET A 345 8.09 -14.89 -6.46
CA MET A 345 8.61 -14.74 -7.83
C MET A 345 7.55 -14.99 -8.91
N ARG A 346 6.44 -15.66 -8.60
CA ARG A 346 5.40 -16.08 -9.56
C ARG A 346 4.05 -15.41 -9.34
N SER A 347 3.68 -15.22 -8.08
CA SER A 347 2.36 -14.71 -7.68
C SER A 347 2.28 -13.19 -7.69
N LEU A 348 3.36 -12.50 -8.09
CA LEU A 348 3.43 -11.05 -8.04
C LEU A 348 3.41 -10.42 -9.42
N CYS A 349 2.60 -9.38 -9.51
CA CYS A 349 2.38 -8.59 -10.72
C CYS A 349 3.51 -7.57 -10.94
N ILE A 350 4.72 -7.83 -10.41
CA ILE A 350 5.86 -6.90 -10.41
C ILE A 350 6.13 -6.38 -11.83
N PRO A 351 6.14 -7.20 -12.90
CA PRO A 351 6.38 -6.67 -14.25
C PRO A 351 5.35 -5.62 -14.71
N LEU A 352 4.06 -5.78 -14.40
CA LEU A 352 3.03 -4.80 -14.75
C LEU A 352 3.08 -3.57 -13.83
N ALA A 353 3.36 -3.77 -12.54
CA ALA A 353 3.59 -2.68 -11.59
C ALA A 353 4.79 -1.81 -12.01
N MET A 354 5.92 -2.42 -12.41
CA MET A 354 7.09 -1.69 -12.88
C MET A 354 6.79 -0.87 -14.14
N ARG A 355 6.04 -1.43 -15.11
CA ARG A 355 5.59 -0.67 -16.28
C ARG A 355 4.68 0.49 -15.90
N TYR A 356 3.79 0.28 -14.93
CA TYR A 356 2.91 1.33 -14.41
C TYR A 356 3.73 2.47 -13.80
N TYR A 357 4.59 2.16 -12.83
CA TYR A 357 5.43 3.13 -12.13
C TYR A 357 6.35 3.91 -13.08
N ARG A 358 6.97 3.23 -14.05
CA ARG A 358 7.89 3.86 -15.01
C ARG A 358 7.18 4.84 -15.96
N PHE A 359 6.02 4.48 -16.49
CA PHE A 359 5.45 5.18 -17.65
C PHE A 359 4.13 5.89 -17.40
N HIS A 360 3.43 5.60 -16.31
CA HIS A 360 2.06 6.06 -16.10
C HIS A 360 1.86 6.91 -14.82
N VAL A 361 2.88 7.00 -13.96
CA VAL A 361 2.84 7.82 -12.74
C VAL A 361 3.47 9.20 -13.02
N SER A 362 4.80 9.33 -12.91
CA SER A 362 5.59 10.50 -13.27
C SER A 362 7.09 10.14 -13.28
N GLU A 363 7.92 10.94 -13.95
CA GLU A 363 9.38 10.75 -13.96
C GLU A 363 9.97 10.94 -12.55
N ALA A 364 9.55 11.99 -11.82
CA ALA A 364 10.00 12.25 -10.46
C ALA A 364 9.72 11.07 -9.50
N PHE A 365 8.56 10.42 -9.65
CA PHE A 365 8.24 9.21 -8.89
C PHE A 365 9.20 8.08 -9.23
N TRP A 366 9.43 7.85 -10.53
CA TRP A 366 10.30 6.80 -11.01
C TRP A 366 11.74 6.97 -10.53
N GLU A 367 12.29 8.18 -10.62
CA GLU A 367 13.64 8.51 -10.14
C GLU A 367 13.79 8.21 -8.64
N GLN A 368 12.84 8.67 -7.82
CA GLN A 368 12.85 8.41 -6.39
C GLN A 368 12.70 6.91 -6.08
N PHE A 369 11.84 6.20 -6.81
CA PHE A 369 11.61 4.78 -6.62
C PHE A 369 12.86 3.96 -6.98
N MET A 370 13.50 4.30 -8.11
CA MET A 370 14.78 3.72 -8.53
C MET A 370 15.90 4.00 -7.55
N HIS A 371 15.95 5.21 -6.99
CA HIS A 371 16.92 5.55 -5.95
C HIS A 371 16.75 4.61 -4.75
N LEU A 372 15.54 4.44 -4.21
CA LEU A 372 15.28 3.55 -3.06
C LEU A 372 15.64 2.09 -3.35
N LEU A 373 15.29 1.58 -4.55
CA LEU A 373 15.67 0.23 -4.97
C LEU A 373 17.18 0.04 -5.06
N CYS A 374 17.90 1.09 -5.48
CA CYS A 374 19.32 1.04 -5.74
C CYS A 374 20.21 1.47 -4.55
N MET A 375 19.62 1.95 -3.45
CA MET A 375 20.36 2.30 -2.23
C MET A 375 21.20 1.11 -1.72
N PRO A 376 22.27 1.34 -0.95
CA PRO A 376 23.01 0.26 -0.29
C PRO A 376 22.08 -0.67 0.53
N PRO A 377 22.45 -1.96 0.72
CA PRO A 377 21.75 -2.84 1.65
C PRO A 377 21.65 -2.20 3.04
N LEU A 378 20.57 -2.47 3.76
CA LEU A 378 20.56 -2.20 5.19
C LEU A 378 21.71 -2.97 5.85
N PRO A 379 22.52 -2.31 6.70
CA PRO A 379 23.69 -2.96 7.29
C PRO A 379 23.24 -4.14 8.14
N ALA A 380 23.90 -5.29 7.95
CA ALA A 380 23.70 -6.45 8.81
C ALA A 380 24.30 -6.17 10.20
N PRO A 381 23.76 -6.75 11.28
CA PRO A 381 24.40 -6.78 12.59
C PRO A 381 25.84 -7.26 12.47
N THR A 382 26.77 -6.48 13.00
CA THR A 382 28.21 -6.73 12.87
C THR A 382 28.77 -7.57 14.01
N THR A 383 28.04 -7.64 15.13
CA THR A 383 28.42 -8.42 16.31
C THR A 383 27.39 -9.49 16.65
N VAL A 384 27.82 -10.51 17.41
CA VAL A 384 26.92 -11.57 17.89
C VAL A 384 25.89 -11.01 18.87
N GLU A 385 26.28 -9.99 19.65
CA GLU A 385 25.43 -9.31 20.62
C GLU A 385 24.36 -8.44 19.95
N GLU A 386 24.70 -7.73 18.87
CA GLU A 386 23.70 -7.00 18.06
C GLU A 386 22.70 -7.97 17.43
N ARG A 387 23.20 -9.09 16.90
CA ARG A 387 22.38 -10.13 16.30
C ARG A 387 21.43 -10.78 17.33
N ALA A 388 21.93 -11.10 18.51
CA ALA A 388 21.12 -11.64 19.61
C ALA A 388 20.08 -10.66 20.15
N ARG A 389 20.23 -9.35 19.90
CA ARG A 389 19.28 -8.30 20.27
C ARG A 389 18.26 -7.98 19.17
N ASP A 390 18.39 -8.55 17.98
CA ASP A 390 17.42 -8.36 16.90
C ASP A 390 16.07 -8.99 17.30
N PRO A 391 14.99 -8.20 17.44
CA PRO A 391 13.69 -8.73 17.87
C PRO A 391 13.11 -9.77 16.91
N ALA A 392 13.41 -9.68 15.61
CA ALA A 392 12.95 -10.67 14.65
C ALA A 392 13.72 -11.98 14.83
N GLU A 393 15.04 -11.94 15.03
CA GLU A 393 15.83 -13.15 15.29
C GLU A 393 15.45 -13.84 16.60
N GLN A 394 15.17 -13.07 17.66
CA GLN A 394 14.67 -13.61 18.94
C GLN A 394 13.33 -14.36 18.78
N LEU A 395 12.52 -13.95 17.82
CA LEU A 395 11.25 -14.58 17.48
C LEU A 395 11.38 -15.70 16.43
N GLY A 396 12.61 -16.03 16.00
CA GLY A 396 12.87 -16.99 14.93
C GLY A 396 12.39 -16.52 13.54
N LEU A 397 12.17 -15.22 13.38
CA LEU A 397 11.74 -14.59 12.14
C LEU A 397 12.94 -14.09 11.34
N THR A 398 12.72 -13.82 10.05
CA THR A 398 13.76 -13.23 9.20
C THR A 398 13.99 -11.76 9.59
N PRO A 399 15.25 -11.33 9.82
CA PRO A 399 15.59 -9.95 10.15
C PRO A 399 15.12 -8.95 9.10
N ASN A 400 14.82 -7.72 9.52
CA ASN A 400 14.36 -6.66 8.63
C ASN A 400 15.38 -6.33 7.52
N TYR A 401 16.69 -6.33 7.82
CA TYR A 401 17.73 -6.08 6.81
C TYR A 401 17.75 -7.17 5.71
N MET A 402 17.37 -8.39 6.07
CA MET A 402 17.29 -9.52 5.15
C MET A 402 15.98 -9.50 4.34
N LEU A 403 14.86 -9.15 4.98
CA LEU A 403 13.59 -8.94 4.28
C LEU A 403 13.70 -7.87 3.20
N ASP A 404 14.33 -6.75 3.54
CA ASP A 404 14.61 -5.67 2.61
C ASP A 404 15.53 -6.12 1.46
N ALA A 405 16.65 -6.79 1.77
CA ALA A 405 17.58 -7.27 0.76
C ALA A 405 16.92 -8.26 -0.22
N ILE A 406 16.14 -9.21 0.29
CA ILE A 406 15.38 -10.17 -0.54
C ILE A 406 14.36 -9.43 -1.40
N GLY A 407 13.57 -8.54 -0.80
CA GLY A 407 12.51 -7.81 -1.50
C GLY A 407 13.06 -6.96 -2.64
N ARG A 408 14.10 -6.16 -2.37
CA ARG A 408 14.77 -5.35 -3.38
C ARG A 408 15.42 -6.20 -4.47
N SER A 409 16.06 -7.32 -4.11
CA SER A 409 16.67 -8.21 -5.11
C SER A 409 15.63 -8.79 -6.08
N MET A 410 14.44 -9.13 -5.59
CA MET A 410 13.36 -9.63 -6.43
C MET A 410 12.83 -8.54 -7.37
N MET A 411 12.61 -7.33 -6.87
CA MET A 411 12.15 -6.21 -7.70
C MET A 411 13.17 -5.86 -8.78
N LEU A 412 14.45 -5.73 -8.42
CA LEU A 412 15.54 -5.46 -9.36
C LEU A 412 15.67 -6.58 -10.40
N HIS A 413 15.54 -7.84 -9.98
CA HIS A 413 15.55 -8.97 -10.92
C HIS A 413 14.44 -8.85 -11.96
N HIS A 414 13.19 -8.63 -11.53
CA HIS A 414 12.07 -8.48 -12.47
C HIS A 414 12.22 -7.26 -13.37
N LEU A 415 12.75 -6.16 -12.84
CA LEU A 415 13.00 -4.94 -13.60
C LEU A 415 14.06 -5.15 -14.69
N VAL A 416 15.17 -5.82 -14.36
CA VAL A 416 16.22 -6.18 -15.33
C VAL A 416 15.66 -7.13 -16.39
N MET A 417 14.92 -8.17 -15.99
CA MET A 417 14.29 -9.10 -16.93
C MET A 417 13.28 -8.41 -17.87
N LEU A 418 12.52 -7.44 -17.34
CA LEU A 418 11.58 -6.64 -18.10
C LEU A 418 12.29 -5.75 -19.13
N HIS A 419 13.41 -5.14 -18.74
CA HIS A 419 14.25 -4.36 -19.63
C HIS A 419 14.86 -5.24 -20.73
N GLU A 420 15.48 -6.37 -20.40
CA GLU A 420 16.05 -7.29 -21.39
C GLU A 420 15.03 -7.82 -22.40
N ALA A 421 13.81 -8.12 -21.94
CA ALA A 421 12.73 -8.51 -22.83
C ALA A 421 12.37 -7.37 -23.79
N ARG A 422 12.26 -6.13 -23.29
CA ARG A 422 11.99 -4.96 -24.13
C ARG A 422 13.09 -4.73 -25.17
N GLU A 423 14.36 -4.84 -24.79
CA GLU A 423 15.47 -4.68 -25.74
C GLU A 423 15.41 -5.69 -26.88
N ARG A 424 15.09 -6.96 -26.58
CA ARG A 424 14.88 -7.99 -27.62
C ARG A 424 13.72 -7.63 -28.55
N ASP A 425 12.61 -7.13 -28.00
CA ASP A 425 11.44 -6.74 -28.79
C ASP A 425 11.74 -5.51 -29.68
N ILE A 426 12.61 -4.60 -29.22
CA ILE A 426 13.07 -3.45 -30.01
C ILE A 426 14.00 -3.91 -31.14
N VAL A 427 15.02 -4.70 -30.82
CA VAL A 427 16.01 -5.19 -31.79
C VAL A 427 15.39 -6.08 -32.86
N SER A 428 14.39 -6.90 -32.49
CA SER A 428 13.67 -7.76 -33.44
C SER A 428 12.69 -7.01 -34.36
N GLY A 429 12.45 -5.72 -34.12
CA GLY A 429 11.46 -4.93 -34.86
C GLY A 429 10.01 -5.11 -34.36
N THR A 430 9.76 -6.04 -33.43
CA THR A 430 8.42 -6.32 -32.87
C THR A 430 7.74 -5.06 -32.32
N VAL A 431 8.50 -4.20 -31.63
CA VAL A 431 7.99 -2.92 -31.12
C VAL A 431 7.60 -1.98 -32.26
N ALA A 432 8.44 -1.86 -33.28
CA ALA A 432 8.18 -0.97 -34.41
C ALA A 432 6.93 -1.41 -35.19
N ASP A 433 6.74 -2.71 -35.37
CA ASP A 433 5.57 -3.28 -36.03
C ASP A 433 4.29 -3.07 -35.21
N ALA A 434 4.35 -3.28 -33.89
CA ALA A 434 3.21 -3.00 -33.00
C ALA A 434 2.81 -1.51 -32.98
N VAL A 435 3.79 -0.60 -33.04
CA VAL A 435 3.55 0.85 -33.14
C VAL A 435 2.89 1.20 -34.48
N LYS A 436 3.39 0.65 -35.59
CA LYS A 436 2.80 0.84 -36.93
C LYS A 436 1.35 0.34 -36.97
N GLN A 437 1.10 -0.85 -36.44
CA GLN A 437 -0.25 -1.40 -36.37
C GLN A 437 -1.18 -0.53 -35.53
N THR A 438 -0.73 -0.06 -34.36
CA THR A 438 -1.54 0.81 -33.50
C THR A 438 -1.89 2.13 -34.19
N LYS A 439 -0.93 2.73 -34.92
CA LYS A 439 -1.17 3.95 -35.72
C LYS A 439 -2.13 3.69 -36.89
N ALA A 440 -2.05 2.53 -37.54
CA ALA A 440 -2.97 2.16 -38.60
C ALA A 440 -4.41 1.96 -38.08
N GLU A 441 -4.58 1.41 -36.87
CA GLU A 441 -5.90 1.15 -36.27
C GLU A 441 -6.54 2.41 -35.66
N ARG A 442 -5.75 3.33 -35.10
CA ARG A 442 -6.26 4.49 -34.34
C ARG A 442 -6.07 5.85 -35.02
N GLY A 443 -5.45 5.87 -36.20
CA GLY A 443 -5.01 7.08 -36.88
C GLY A 443 -3.69 7.61 -36.33
N GLU A 444 -2.88 8.24 -37.19
CA GLU A 444 -1.55 8.74 -36.84
C GLU A 444 -1.59 9.85 -35.77
N GLU A 445 -2.69 10.61 -35.71
CA GLU A 445 -2.89 11.71 -34.77
C GLU A 445 -3.13 11.25 -33.32
N ALA A 446 -3.57 10.01 -33.11
CA ALA A 446 -3.92 9.52 -31.77
C ALA A 446 -2.71 9.35 -30.83
N GLY A 447 -1.48 9.36 -31.37
CA GLY A 447 -0.25 9.15 -30.62
C GLY A 447 -0.14 7.73 -30.04
N VAL A 448 1.06 7.16 -30.03
CA VAL A 448 1.31 5.91 -29.30
C VAL A 448 1.92 6.27 -27.95
N HIS A 449 1.43 5.67 -26.87
CA HIS A 449 1.94 5.95 -25.53
C HIS A 449 3.38 5.41 -25.35
N PRO A 450 4.31 6.16 -24.71
CA PRO A 450 5.69 5.77 -24.43
C PRO A 450 5.90 4.33 -23.93
N SER A 451 5.04 3.87 -23.02
CA SER A 451 5.07 2.50 -22.46
C SER A 451 5.02 1.37 -23.50
N ARG A 452 4.66 1.68 -24.76
CA ARG A 452 4.62 0.72 -25.87
C ARG A 452 5.95 0.59 -26.61
N TYR A 453 6.80 1.62 -26.60
CA TYR A 453 7.99 1.64 -27.45
C TYR A 453 9.28 2.08 -26.76
N GLU A 454 9.21 2.82 -25.65
CA GLU A 454 10.41 3.28 -24.95
C GLU A 454 11.14 2.16 -24.21
N HIS A 455 12.43 2.40 -24.00
CA HIS A 455 13.29 1.60 -23.14
C HIS A 455 12.77 1.66 -21.70
N VAL A 456 12.80 0.53 -21.01
CA VAL A 456 12.34 0.44 -19.60
C VAL A 456 13.33 1.11 -18.65
N LEU A 457 14.63 0.97 -18.94
CA LEU A 457 15.75 1.53 -18.19
C LEU A 457 16.69 2.20 -19.18
N SER A 458 17.29 3.31 -18.78
CA SER A 458 18.51 3.82 -19.39
C SER A 458 19.69 2.86 -19.14
N GLU A 459 20.76 3.01 -19.93
CA GLU A 459 21.99 2.20 -19.73
C GLU A 459 22.61 2.39 -18.34
N GLN A 460 22.53 3.62 -17.80
CA GLN A 460 23.01 3.95 -16.47
C GLN A 460 22.17 3.25 -15.40
N GLU A 461 20.84 3.40 -15.44
CA GLU A 461 19.93 2.73 -14.49
C GLU A 461 20.10 1.21 -14.54
N ARG A 462 20.23 0.63 -15.74
CA ARG A 462 20.49 -0.80 -15.92
C ARG A 462 21.78 -1.24 -15.23
N SER A 463 22.85 -0.48 -15.42
CA SER A 463 24.17 -0.81 -14.84
C SER A 463 24.14 -0.76 -13.32
N VAL A 464 23.50 0.27 -12.75
CA VAL A 464 23.31 0.41 -11.30
C VAL A 464 22.43 -0.70 -10.74
N ALA A 465 21.29 -1.00 -11.39
CA ALA A 465 20.37 -2.04 -10.97
C ALA A 465 21.03 -3.43 -10.95
N VAL A 466 21.82 -3.77 -11.98
CA VAL A 466 22.54 -5.05 -12.05
C VAL A 466 23.63 -5.14 -10.98
N ALA A 467 24.40 -4.07 -10.78
CA ALA A 467 25.41 -4.04 -9.72
C ALA A 467 24.77 -4.23 -8.34
N ARG A 468 23.70 -3.47 -8.04
CA ARG A 468 23.01 -3.55 -6.77
C ARG A 468 22.34 -4.90 -6.54
N LEU A 469 21.74 -5.49 -7.57
CA LEU A 469 21.19 -6.84 -7.51
C LEU A 469 22.24 -7.88 -7.09
N ARG A 470 23.46 -7.80 -7.65
CA ARG A 470 24.56 -8.72 -7.29
C ARG A 470 24.96 -8.57 -5.82
N GLU A 471 25.05 -7.34 -5.33
CA GLU A 471 25.40 -7.06 -3.93
C GLU A 471 24.33 -7.60 -2.97
N LEU A 472 23.05 -7.35 -3.23
CA LEU A 472 21.94 -7.86 -2.42
C LEU A 472 21.87 -9.39 -2.41
N LEU A 473 22.11 -10.03 -3.56
CA LEU A 473 22.19 -11.50 -3.66
C LEU A 473 23.39 -12.07 -2.90
N SER A 474 24.52 -11.36 -2.85
CA SER A 474 25.68 -11.75 -2.04
C SER A 474 25.34 -11.73 -0.55
N LEU A 475 24.71 -10.66 -0.08
CA LEU A 475 24.25 -10.52 1.31
C LEU A 475 23.27 -11.65 1.69
N ALA A 476 22.29 -11.93 0.84
CA ALA A 476 21.32 -13.01 1.07
C ALA A 476 21.99 -14.40 1.13
N ARG A 477 23.03 -14.65 0.32
CA ARG A 477 23.80 -15.90 0.38
C ARG A 477 24.61 -16.03 1.66
N SER A 478 25.25 -14.95 2.12
CA SER A 478 26.02 -14.98 3.38
C SER A 478 25.17 -15.28 4.61
N TYR A 479 23.87 -14.95 4.57
CA TYR A 479 22.95 -15.28 5.65
C TYR A 479 22.57 -16.76 5.69
N GLN A 480 22.43 -17.41 4.53
CA GLN A 480 22.08 -18.83 4.44
C GLN A 480 23.23 -19.77 4.76
N GLN A 481 24.45 -19.32 4.53
CA GLN A 481 25.67 -20.04 4.86
C GLN A 481 26.46 -19.15 5.81
N PRO A 482 26.13 -19.15 7.12
CA PRO A 482 27.03 -18.57 8.10
C PRO A 482 28.38 -19.24 7.86
N ALA A 483 29.43 -18.43 7.68
CA ALA A 483 30.78 -18.96 7.55
C ALA A 483 30.97 -19.96 8.69
N LYS A 484 31.27 -21.23 8.36
CA LYS A 484 31.61 -22.23 9.37
C LYS A 484 32.70 -21.58 10.21
N THR A 485 32.42 -21.39 11.49
CA THR A 485 33.46 -21.13 12.49
C THR A 485 34.48 -22.25 12.30
N LEU A 486 35.64 -21.87 11.78
CA LEU A 486 36.82 -22.71 11.83
C LEU A 486 37.14 -22.84 13.32
N ASP A 487 36.75 -23.96 13.92
CA ASP A 487 37.41 -24.41 15.13
C ASP A 487 37.54 -25.94 15.15
N ASP A 488 38.72 -26.31 15.60
CA ASP A 488 39.24 -27.63 15.96
C ASP A 488 39.57 -28.61 14.82
N GLY A 489 40.68 -28.28 14.15
CA GLY A 489 41.47 -29.21 13.35
C GLY A 489 42.95 -28.91 13.49
N ASP A 490 43.54 -29.40 14.58
CA ASP A 490 44.97 -29.48 14.78
C ASP A 490 45.65 -30.17 13.57
N GLY A 491 46.75 -29.60 13.08
CA GLY A 491 47.72 -30.31 12.23
C GLY A 491 47.64 -30.13 10.69
N SER A 492 48.53 -29.25 10.22
CA SER A 492 49.32 -29.37 8.97
C SER A 492 48.76 -28.88 7.61
N GLY A 493 49.31 -27.74 7.17
CA GLY A 493 50.09 -27.65 5.92
C GLY A 493 49.38 -27.24 4.63
N GLY A 494 49.60 -26.00 4.18
CA GLY A 494 49.53 -25.64 2.75
C GLY A 494 48.98 -24.24 2.45
N ALA A 495 49.88 -23.28 2.28
CA ALA A 495 49.59 -21.89 1.96
C ALA A 495 49.05 -21.66 0.53
N ALA A 496 48.08 -20.74 0.38
CA ALA A 496 48.11 -19.60 -0.55
C ALA A 496 46.84 -18.71 -0.43
N GLY A 497 47.02 -17.43 -0.09
CA GLY A 497 46.03 -16.33 -0.21
C GLY A 497 45.71 -15.98 -1.67
N ALA A 498 44.81 -15.05 -2.02
CA ALA A 498 44.54 -13.70 -1.50
C ALA A 498 43.07 -13.31 -1.79
N GLN A 499 42.29 -12.75 -0.86
CA GLN A 499 42.21 -11.34 -0.44
C GLN A 499 41.86 -10.33 -1.55
N GLY A 500 40.70 -9.67 -1.35
CA GLY A 500 40.28 -8.44 -2.02
C GLY A 500 39.37 -7.65 -1.08
N ARG A 501 39.97 -7.11 0.00
CA ARG A 501 39.36 -6.18 0.97
C ARG A 501 39.80 -4.78 0.53
N ILE A 502 38.87 -3.88 0.26
CA ILE A 502 39.18 -2.44 0.14
C ILE A 502 38.48 -1.76 1.31
N VAL A 503 39.30 -1.32 2.27
CA VAL A 503 38.92 -0.41 3.37
C VAL A 503 39.29 1.00 2.91
N ALA A 504 38.41 1.96 3.19
CA ALA A 504 38.64 3.38 2.97
C ALA A 504 39.77 3.91 3.86
N GLU A 505 40.73 4.61 3.26
CA GLU A 505 41.77 5.35 3.97
C GLU A 505 41.16 6.60 4.62
N ALA A 506 41.27 6.67 5.95
CA ALA A 506 41.16 7.91 6.71
C ALA A 506 42.58 8.36 7.05
N GLU A 507 43.01 9.49 6.48
CA GLU A 507 44.24 10.15 6.87
C GLU A 507 44.09 10.71 8.30
N THR A 508 44.86 10.16 9.24
CA THR A 508 45.15 10.80 10.53
C THR A 508 46.64 10.76 10.74
N LEU A 509 47.29 11.91 10.61
CA LEU A 509 48.69 12.11 10.99
C LEU A 509 48.76 12.49 12.48
N THR A 510 49.59 11.72 13.17
CA THR A 510 49.95 11.68 14.59
C THR A 510 50.50 12.99 15.18
N PRO A 511 50.36 13.22 16.50
CA PRO A 511 50.95 14.35 17.21
C PRO A 511 52.36 14.03 17.72
N ALA A 512 53.23 15.05 17.80
CA ALA A 512 54.43 15.03 18.62
C ALA A 512 54.51 16.33 19.43
N ALA A 513 54.61 16.18 20.75
CA ALA A 513 54.72 17.25 21.73
C ALA A 513 56.16 17.75 21.86
N SER A 514 56.36 19.07 22.07
CA SER A 514 56.94 19.61 23.32
C SER A 514 57.36 21.08 23.22
N ALA A 515 56.93 21.85 24.23
CA ALA A 515 57.62 22.94 24.94
C ALA A 515 57.83 24.33 24.28
N THR A 516 57.24 25.34 24.96
CA THR A 516 57.77 26.70 25.29
C THR A 516 58.27 27.57 24.13
N ASP A 517 57.88 28.83 23.95
CA ASP A 517 57.86 29.91 24.93
C ASP A 517 57.29 31.18 24.25
N LYS A 518 56.69 32.08 25.04
CA LYS A 518 56.54 33.54 24.79
C LYS A 518 55.61 34.06 23.67
N ALA A 519 54.49 34.62 24.15
CA ALA A 519 53.93 35.89 23.65
C ALA A 519 54.93 37.06 23.91
N PRO A 520 54.68 38.34 23.51
CA PRO A 520 53.44 38.93 22.96
C PRO A 520 53.67 40.02 21.88
N LEU A 521 52.59 40.78 21.62
CA LEU A 521 52.51 42.16 21.08
C LEU A 521 52.23 42.20 19.56
N GLN A 522 51.17 42.83 19.06
CA GLN A 522 50.26 43.86 19.59
C GLN A 522 48.88 43.73 18.96
#